data_AF-A0A0K1E621-F1
#
_entry.id   AF-A0A0K1E621-F1
#
_cell.length_a   1.000
_cell.length_b   1.000
_cell.length_c   1.000
_cell.angle_alpha   90.00
_cell.angle_beta   90.00
_cell.angle_gamma   90.00
#
_symmetry.space_group_name_H-M   'P 1'
#
loop_
_entity.id
_entity.type
_entity.pdbx_description
1 polymer ?
#
loop_
_entity_poly.entity_id
_entity_poly.type
_entity_poly.pdbx_seq_one_letter_code
_entity_poly.pdbx_strand_id
1 'polypeptide(L)'
;MLRTRLRAGPVAGFVVSVLFALVVTGISVADLYLPSLVPRMGSPAPFTLRLPYGPRIVRDTQHRLVYEHTRLIVPRGTVLHEWDDNHRAAFAYESIRRPPTTGRLGSLYVLYFIIGMMLTAYLRRFGQSRVHLLRAQVGLLGLMAGSLVFAKALLLFTALPEFWIPVAALPLWVALAFDRRTAFLVEVGGAFIAASLLRFDLILLCVLLVRGIASTLFFLDRKHPRQMLIAGALAGVAGAIGMVALTVIFEGRFSIGADLARGLSSNVLACVGGGVLAGLLARALREPAERVMGHVSRDKLLDLTDLEHPLLKKMAAEAPGSWEHARTMANLAEAAAAAIGADALLTRVGAYYHDLGKTVQSKYFIENLGPGERSPHEDLDPDVSADAIMAHVVMGTKILRDGHIPEPVVEFAYTHHGTQMVEFFWHKCKEQGNPKGLTEEHFRYPGMKPQTKETAILMLVDSIEAASRTVWPPEQKKFEEMIQRVVFHKLAGGQLDESGLTLQDLRILSSRMASTLVNMSHGRIKYPWQREAERARATQAQSVATPLPAVTPSPKAVDAPSAEPTESSRLSQSEVAEPPVSRRSAPKPADTGSPAPESGSRKQDR
;
A
#
# COMPACT_ATOMS: atom_id res chain seq x y z
N MET A 1 9.01 18.74 16.87
CA MET A 1 7.96 17.74 16.55
C MET A 1 8.31 17.04 15.25
N LEU A 2 8.25 15.70 15.25
CA LEU A 2 8.15 14.92 14.03
C LEU A 2 6.77 15.22 13.40
N ARG A 3 6.72 15.94 12.28
CA ARG A 3 5.43 16.27 11.64
C ARG A 3 4.74 14.97 11.20
N THR A 4 3.48 14.83 11.59
CA THR A 4 2.66 13.65 11.33
C THR A 4 2.06 13.69 9.92
N ARG A 5 1.84 12.50 9.35
CA ARG A 5 0.97 12.34 8.18
C ARG A 5 -0.47 12.28 8.68
N LEU A 6 -1.12 13.46 8.77
CA LEU A 6 -2.46 13.60 9.36
C LEU A 6 -3.44 12.54 8.84
N ARG A 7 -4.01 11.73 9.73
CA ARG A 7 -5.10 10.80 9.42
C ARG A 7 -6.42 11.58 9.29
N ALA A 8 -7.22 11.27 8.28
CA ALA A 8 -8.53 11.87 8.05
C ALA A 8 -9.54 11.28 9.04
N GLY A 9 -9.67 11.87 10.23
CA GLY A 9 -10.70 11.48 11.20
C GLY A 9 -12.14 11.77 10.75
N PRO A 10 -13.15 11.46 11.58
CA PRO A 10 -14.56 11.75 11.33
C PRO A 10 -14.83 13.21 10.90
N VAL A 11 -14.29 14.17 11.65
CA VAL A 11 -14.42 15.62 11.40
C VAL A 11 -13.67 16.04 10.13
N ALA A 12 -12.43 15.59 9.95
CA ALA A 12 -11.61 15.99 8.81
C ALA A 12 -12.24 15.59 7.46
N GLY A 13 -12.77 14.35 7.35
CA GLY A 13 -13.48 13.92 6.14
C GLY A 13 -14.79 14.67 5.90
N PHE A 14 -15.48 15.13 6.96
CA PHE A 14 -16.66 16.00 6.82
C PHE A 14 -16.28 17.37 6.24
N VAL A 15 -15.28 18.04 6.82
CA VAL A 15 -14.79 19.36 6.34
C VAL A 15 -14.29 19.27 4.91
N VAL A 16 -13.52 18.22 4.57
CA VAL A 16 -13.05 17.98 3.20
C VAL A 16 -14.22 17.72 2.23
N SER A 17 -15.29 17.04 2.66
CA SER A 17 -16.49 16.82 1.84
C SER A 17 -17.30 18.11 1.61
N VAL A 18 -17.40 18.98 2.61
CA VAL A 18 -17.98 20.34 2.47
C VAL A 18 -17.21 21.17 1.46
N LEU A 19 -15.87 21.22 1.60
CA LEU A 19 -15.00 21.98 0.69
C LEU A 19 -15.06 21.43 -0.75
N PHE A 20 -15.03 20.11 -0.91
CA PHE A 20 -15.20 19.45 -2.21
C PHE A 20 -16.55 19.81 -2.85
N ALA A 21 -17.65 19.72 -2.11
CA ALA A 21 -18.98 20.05 -2.62
C ALA A 21 -19.13 21.52 -3.03
N LEU A 22 -18.52 22.44 -2.28
CA LEU A 22 -18.48 23.86 -2.62
C LEU A 22 -17.69 24.10 -3.92
N VAL A 23 -16.48 23.54 -4.02
CA VAL A 23 -15.62 23.67 -5.21
C VAL A 23 -16.28 23.04 -6.44
N VAL A 24 -16.83 21.83 -6.32
CA VAL A 24 -17.50 21.12 -7.42
C VAL A 24 -18.79 21.82 -7.85
N THR A 25 -19.60 22.36 -6.93
CA THR A 25 -20.73 23.24 -7.29
C THR A 25 -20.25 24.46 -8.06
N GLY A 26 -19.23 25.17 -7.56
CA GLY A 26 -18.65 26.33 -8.23
C GLY A 26 -18.20 26.01 -9.66
N ILE A 27 -17.41 24.95 -9.84
CA ILE A 27 -17.01 24.44 -11.16
C ILE A 27 -18.24 24.18 -12.03
N SER A 28 -19.24 23.46 -11.52
CA SER A 28 -20.44 23.09 -12.28
C SER A 28 -21.33 24.26 -12.72
N VAL A 29 -21.25 25.45 -12.11
CA VAL A 29 -22.09 26.62 -12.49
C VAL A 29 -21.37 27.91 -12.88
N ALA A 30 -20.03 27.99 -12.81
CA ALA A 30 -19.28 29.23 -13.07
C ALA A 30 -19.59 29.94 -14.40
N ASP A 31 -19.87 29.18 -15.47
CA ASP A 31 -20.25 29.70 -16.79
C ASP A 31 -21.57 30.47 -16.80
N LEU A 32 -22.48 30.18 -15.86
CA LEU A 32 -23.82 30.76 -15.78
C LEU A 32 -23.82 32.17 -15.17
N TYR A 33 -22.79 32.50 -14.40
CA TYR A 33 -22.64 33.79 -13.73
C TYR A 33 -21.91 34.85 -14.56
N LEU A 34 -21.15 34.45 -15.59
CA LEU A 34 -20.36 35.38 -16.41
C LEU A 34 -21.25 36.10 -17.44
N PRO A 35 -21.45 37.44 -17.35
CA PRO A 35 -22.33 38.17 -18.27
C PRO A 35 -21.80 38.18 -19.71
N SER A 36 -20.47 38.11 -19.88
CA SER A 36 -19.77 37.99 -21.16
C SER A 36 -20.00 36.64 -21.85
N LEU A 37 -20.57 35.64 -21.17
CA LEU A 37 -20.95 34.35 -21.75
C LEU A 37 -22.44 34.25 -22.07
N VAL A 38 -23.25 35.29 -21.87
CA VAL A 38 -24.68 35.27 -22.23
C VAL A 38 -24.80 35.29 -23.77
N PRO A 39 -25.35 34.25 -24.41
CA PRO A 39 -25.57 34.26 -25.86
C PRO A 39 -26.61 35.31 -26.26
N ARG A 40 -26.51 35.85 -27.47
CA ARG A 40 -27.49 36.80 -28.03
C ARG A 40 -27.80 36.46 -29.48
N MET A 41 -29.04 36.62 -29.91
CA MET A 41 -29.40 36.54 -31.33
C MET A 41 -28.64 37.60 -32.14
N GLY A 42 -28.30 37.28 -33.39
CA GLY A 42 -27.47 38.12 -34.26
C GLY A 42 -25.98 38.15 -33.88
N SER A 43 -25.52 37.38 -32.90
CA SER A 43 -24.13 37.37 -32.44
C SER A 43 -23.50 35.96 -32.44
N PRO A 44 -22.15 35.84 -32.54
CA PRO A 44 -21.43 34.58 -32.35
C PRO A 44 -21.61 34.02 -30.94
N ALA A 45 -21.94 32.73 -30.83
CA ALA A 45 -22.07 32.04 -29.55
C ALA A 45 -20.72 32.03 -28.77
N PRO A 46 -20.65 32.60 -27.55
CA PRO A 46 -19.37 32.78 -26.83
C PRO A 46 -18.72 31.47 -26.36
N PHE A 47 -19.53 30.41 -26.23
CA PHE A 47 -19.13 29.03 -25.91
C PHE A 47 -20.06 28.04 -26.63
N THR A 48 -19.69 26.76 -26.71
CA THR A 48 -20.51 25.73 -27.38
C THR A 48 -21.74 25.38 -26.55
N LEU A 49 -22.94 25.68 -27.07
CA LEU A 49 -24.20 25.34 -26.41
C LEU A 49 -24.49 23.85 -26.59
N ARG A 50 -24.89 23.17 -25.51
CA ARG A 50 -25.37 21.78 -25.55
C ARG A 50 -26.70 21.68 -24.81
N LEU A 51 -27.71 21.18 -25.51
CA LEU A 51 -29.02 20.88 -24.95
C LEU A 51 -29.00 19.47 -24.31
N PRO A 52 -29.97 19.12 -23.45
CA PRO A 52 -30.15 17.73 -23.01
C PRO A 52 -30.45 16.82 -24.21
N TYR A 53 -30.18 15.51 -24.07
CA TYR A 53 -30.85 14.53 -24.93
C TYR A 53 -32.37 14.63 -24.71
N GLY A 54 -33.16 14.41 -25.77
CA GLY A 54 -34.61 14.46 -25.68
C GLY A 54 -35.30 14.25 -27.03
N PRO A 55 -36.65 14.14 -27.02
CA PRO A 55 -37.46 13.99 -28.22
C PRO A 55 -37.20 15.10 -29.25
N ARG A 56 -36.82 14.74 -30.48
CA ARG A 56 -36.76 15.67 -31.60
C ARG A 56 -37.46 15.09 -32.82
N ILE A 57 -38.34 15.88 -33.42
CA ILE A 57 -38.93 15.59 -34.73
C ILE A 57 -38.09 16.32 -35.77
N VAL A 58 -37.33 15.57 -36.55
CA VAL A 58 -36.44 16.05 -37.60
C VAL A 58 -37.04 15.69 -38.95
N ARG A 59 -36.76 16.46 -40.01
CA ARG A 59 -37.05 16.03 -41.38
C ARG A 59 -35.84 15.30 -41.94
N ASP A 60 -36.04 14.06 -42.38
CA ASP A 60 -34.98 13.30 -43.04
C ASP A 60 -34.68 13.84 -44.46
N THR A 61 -33.72 13.23 -45.14
CA THR A 61 -33.36 13.57 -46.53
C THR A 61 -34.49 13.33 -47.54
N GLN A 62 -35.56 12.62 -47.15
CA GLN A 62 -36.80 12.42 -47.92
C GLN A 62 -37.95 13.33 -47.42
N HIS A 63 -37.62 14.32 -46.58
CA HIS A 63 -38.52 15.29 -45.94
C HIS A 63 -39.57 14.70 -44.99
N ARG A 64 -39.46 13.40 -44.65
CA ARG A 64 -40.36 12.69 -43.74
C ARG A 64 -40.07 13.11 -42.30
N LEU A 65 -41.12 13.18 -41.48
CA LEU A 65 -40.98 13.42 -40.05
C LEU A 65 -40.42 12.16 -39.39
N VAL A 66 -39.18 12.25 -38.89
CA VAL A 66 -38.46 11.19 -38.21
C VAL A 66 -38.23 11.61 -36.77
N TYR A 67 -38.38 10.66 -35.85
CA TYR A 67 -38.04 10.85 -34.45
C TYR A 67 -36.56 10.52 -34.25
N GLU A 68 -35.79 11.47 -33.73
CA GLU A 68 -34.39 11.31 -33.37
C GLU A 68 -34.19 11.61 -31.88
N HIS A 69 -33.24 10.91 -31.26
CA HIS A 69 -32.83 11.13 -29.88
C HIS A 69 -31.40 11.68 -29.85
N THR A 70 -31.13 12.72 -30.66
CA THR A 70 -29.81 13.33 -30.83
C THR A 70 -29.64 14.57 -29.93
N ARG A 71 -28.45 14.74 -29.34
CA ARG A 71 -28.09 15.98 -28.65
C ARG A 71 -27.77 17.08 -29.67
N LEU A 72 -28.49 18.20 -29.59
CA LEU A 72 -28.09 19.41 -30.30
C LEU A 72 -26.83 20.01 -29.66
N ILE A 73 -25.81 20.21 -30.50
CA ILE A 73 -24.59 20.96 -30.20
C ILE A 73 -24.55 22.17 -31.14
N VAL A 74 -24.50 23.38 -30.60
CA VAL A 74 -24.26 24.62 -31.37
C VAL A 74 -22.83 25.09 -31.09
N PRO A 75 -21.90 25.02 -32.05
CA PRO A 75 -20.49 25.37 -31.84
C PRO A 75 -20.25 26.77 -31.31
N ARG A 76 -19.22 26.93 -30.48
CA ARG A 76 -18.63 28.23 -30.17
C ARG A 76 -18.27 28.96 -31.47
N GLY A 77 -18.69 30.22 -31.58
CA GLY A 77 -18.48 31.07 -32.76
C GLY A 77 -19.61 31.04 -33.79
N THR A 78 -20.55 30.08 -33.74
CA THR A 78 -21.73 30.08 -34.61
C THR A 78 -22.61 31.31 -34.33
N VAL A 79 -22.99 32.06 -35.37
CA VAL A 79 -23.91 33.19 -35.25
C VAL A 79 -25.33 32.66 -35.04
N LEU A 80 -25.97 33.09 -33.95
CA LEU A 80 -27.32 32.64 -33.61
C LEU A 80 -28.37 33.41 -34.42
N HIS A 81 -29.22 32.69 -35.15
CA HIS A 81 -30.26 33.27 -36.00
C HIS A 81 -31.67 32.84 -35.56
N GLU A 82 -32.64 33.76 -35.59
CA GLU A 82 -34.02 33.47 -35.18
C GLU A 82 -34.76 32.54 -36.17
N TRP A 83 -34.39 32.54 -37.45
CA TRP A 83 -34.98 31.64 -38.44
C TRP A 83 -34.56 30.17 -38.29
N ASP A 84 -33.52 29.87 -37.50
CA ASP A 84 -33.08 28.50 -37.22
C ASP A 84 -33.65 27.99 -35.90
N ASP A 85 -34.49 26.96 -35.99
CA ASP A 85 -35.14 26.28 -34.88
C ASP A 85 -34.14 25.76 -33.83
N ASN A 86 -32.93 25.37 -34.26
CA ASN A 86 -31.87 24.92 -33.36
C ASN A 86 -31.28 26.08 -32.56
N HIS A 87 -31.06 27.23 -33.19
CA HIS A 87 -30.59 28.43 -32.50
C HIS A 87 -31.66 28.98 -31.55
N ARG A 88 -32.94 29.00 -31.95
CA ARG A 88 -34.05 29.34 -31.03
C ARG A 88 -34.10 28.40 -29.82
N ALA A 89 -34.03 27.09 -30.04
CA ALA A 89 -34.04 26.10 -28.96
C ALA A 89 -32.81 26.22 -28.03
N ALA A 90 -31.62 26.49 -28.57
CA ALA A 90 -30.40 26.66 -27.78
C ALA A 90 -30.42 27.94 -26.94
N PHE A 91 -30.92 29.04 -27.51
CA PHE A 91 -31.09 30.31 -26.80
C PHE A 91 -32.13 30.20 -25.67
N ALA A 92 -33.29 29.60 -25.94
CA ALA A 92 -34.32 29.35 -24.95
C ALA A 92 -33.87 28.36 -23.84
N TYR A 93 -32.97 27.43 -24.15
CA TYR A 93 -32.37 26.54 -23.15
C TYR A 93 -31.37 27.26 -22.23
N GLU A 94 -30.63 28.27 -22.73
CA GLU A 94 -29.74 29.08 -21.88
C GLU A 94 -30.49 30.11 -21.03
N SER A 95 -31.60 30.68 -21.51
CA SER A 95 -32.38 31.64 -20.70
C SER A 95 -32.98 30.99 -19.44
N ILE A 96 -33.42 29.72 -19.51
CA ILE A 96 -33.88 28.96 -18.32
C ILE A 96 -32.72 28.46 -17.42
N ARG A 97 -31.46 28.73 -17.76
CA ARG A 97 -30.27 28.40 -16.94
C ARG A 97 -29.68 29.59 -16.20
N ARG A 98 -30.02 30.83 -16.60
CA ARG A 98 -29.30 32.05 -16.20
C ARG A 98 -30.25 33.09 -15.59
N PRO A 99 -30.07 33.51 -14.33
CA PRO A 99 -29.15 32.96 -13.33
C PRO A 99 -29.60 31.57 -12.84
N PRO A 100 -28.70 30.74 -12.29
CA PRO A 100 -29.08 29.48 -11.66
C PRO A 100 -29.86 29.74 -10.36
N THR A 101 -31.03 29.10 -10.19
CA THR A 101 -31.86 29.29 -9.00
C THR A 101 -31.17 28.77 -7.73
N THR A 102 -31.43 29.41 -6.59
CA THR A 102 -30.89 29.02 -5.27
C THR A 102 -31.19 27.57 -4.92
N GLY A 103 -32.40 27.09 -5.21
CA GLY A 103 -32.78 25.68 -5.07
C GLY A 103 -31.89 24.75 -5.90
N ARG A 104 -31.65 25.06 -7.18
CA ARG A 104 -30.78 24.25 -8.04
C ARG A 104 -29.33 24.22 -7.55
N LEU A 105 -28.82 25.34 -7.03
CA LEU A 105 -27.48 25.42 -6.42
C LEU A 105 -27.40 24.55 -5.16
N GLY A 106 -28.40 24.65 -4.29
CA GLY A 106 -28.50 23.84 -3.07
C GLY A 106 -28.57 22.33 -3.37
N SER A 107 -29.43 21.91 -4.32
CA SER A 107 -29.54 20.50 -4.72
C SER A 107 -28.23 19.94 -5.28
N LEU A 108 -27.52 20.70 -6.13
CA LEU A 108 -26.22 20.28 -6.66
C LEU A 108 -25.17 20.15 -5.53
N TYR A 109 -25.09 21.15 -4.64
CA TYR A 109 -24.20 21.10 -3.49
C TYR A 109 -24.48 19.89 -2.58
N VAL A 110 -25.75 19.63 -2.25
CA VAL A 110 -26.14 18.47 -1.43
C VAL A 110 -25.76 17.15 -2.09
N LEU A 111 -25.96 17.00 -3.41
CA LEU A 111 -25.55 15.79 -4.14
C LEU A 111 -24.03 15.58 -4.12
N TYR A 112 -23.23 16.61 -4.41
CA TYR A 112 -21.77 16.49 -4.35
C TYR A 112 -21.24 16.29 -2.93
N PHE A 113 -21.91 16.87 -1.92
CA PHE A 113 -21.60 16.65 -0.51
C PHE A 113 -21.88 15.21 -0.09
N ILE A 114 -23.00 14.61 -0.50
CA ILE A 114 -23.30 13.19 -0.26
C ILE A 114 -22.23 12.31 -0.90
N ILE A 115 -21.81 12.59 -2.15
CA ILE A 115 -20.76 11.81 -2.83
C ILE A 115 -19.40 11.95 -2.11
N GLY A 116 -19.01 13.17 -1.73
CA GLY A 116 -17.79 13.40 -0.95
C GLY A 116 -17.81 12.69 0.41
N MET A 117 -18.95 12.75 1.10
CA MET A 117 -19.15 12.08 2.39
C MET A 117 -19.12 10.55 2.25
N MET A 118 -19.76 9.98 1.24
CA MET A 118 -19.71 8.55 0.96
C MET A 118 -18.29 8.08 0.63
N LEU A 119 -17.56 8.83 -0.19
CA LEU A 119 -16.19 8.49 -0.56
C LEU A 119 -15.23 8.62 0.64
N THR A 120 -15.26 9.74 1.39
CA THR A 120 -14.41 9.88 2.59
C THR A 120 -14.80 8.89 3.70
N ALA A 121 -16.10 8.56 3.88
CA ALA A 121 -16.52 7.50 4.79
C ALA A 121 -16.02 6.11 4.35
N TYR A 122 -16.06 5.79 3.06
CA TYR A 122 -15.52 4.53 2.54
C TYR A 122 -14.01 4.43 2.79
N LEU A 123 -13.23 5.46 2.40
CA LEU A 123 -11.78 5.46 2.53
C LEU A 123 -11.33 5.29 4.00
N ARG A 124 -12.09 5.84 4.96
CA ARG A 124 -11.85 5.72 6.41
C ARG A 124 -12.32 4.40 7.03
N ARG A 125 -13.21 3.63 6.38
CA ARG A 125 -13.80 2.41 6.97
C ARG A 125 -13.35 1.11 6.29
N PHE A 126 -13.05 1.17 5.00
CA PHE A 126 -12.76 0.00 4.17
C PHE A 126 -11.49 0.15 3.32
N GLY A 127 -10.87 1.32 3.32
CA GLY A 127 -9.62 1.58 2.61
C GLY A 127 -8.39 0.96 3.29
N GLN A 128 -7.35 0.68 2.51
CA GLN A 128 -6.01 0.32 3.02
C GLN A 128 -5.39 1.48 3.80
N SER A 129 -4.50 1.22 4.77
CA SER A 129 -3.92 2.23 5.69
C SER A 129 -3.45 3.53 5.01
N ARG A 130 -2.86 3.46 3.81
CA ARG A 130 -2.42 4.65 3.03
C ARG A 130 -3.55 5.62 2.62
N VAL A 131 -4.80 5.17 2.42
CA VAL A 131 -5.92 6.08 2.04
C VAL A 131 -6.65 6.71 3.24
N HIS A 132 -6.28 6.33 4.47
CA HIS A 132 -6.70 7.04 5.68
C HIS A 132 -5.97 8.37 5.84
N LEU A 133 -4.89 8.61 5.10
CA LEU A 133 -4.13 9.86 5.14
C LEU A 133 -4.92 11.00 4.50
N LEU A 134 -4.99 12.14 5.19
CA LEU A 134 -5.71 13.34 4.75
C LEU A 134 -5.22 13.85 3.38
N ARG A 135 -3.90 13.76 3.12
CA ARG A 135 -3.31 14.09 1.81
C ARG A 135 -3.82 13.18 0.69
N ALA A 136 -4.05 11.89 0.95
CA ALA A 136 -4.61 10.98 -0.05
C ALA A 136 -6.05 11.36 -0.39
N GLN A 137 -6.88 11.67 0.61
CA GLN A 137 -8.29 12.04 0.41
C GLN A 137 -8.45 13.41 -0.25
N VAL A 138 -7.71 14.44 0.22
CA VAL A 138 -7.69 15.77 -0.39
C VAL A 138 -7.11 15.73 -1.80
N GLY A 139 -6.03 14.97 -2.02
CA GLY A 139 -5.43 14.81 -3.33
C GLY A 139 -6.35 14.11 -4.33
N LEU A 140 -7.02 13.05 -3.91
CA LEU A 140 -8.02 12.34 -4.71
C LEU A 140 -9.19 13.25 -5.11
N LEU A 141 -9.80 13.95 -4.16
CA LEU A 141 -10.91 14.86 -4.42
C LEU A 141 -10.49 16.07 -5.26
N GLY A 142 -9.24 16.54 -5.09
CA GLY A 142 -8.61 17.54 -5.95
C GLY A 142 -8.42 17.06 -7.39
N LEU A 143 -8.00 15.81 -7.60
CA LEU A 143 -7.94 15.20 -8.94
C LEU A 143 -9.34 15.07 -9.57
N MET A 144 -10.35 14.63 -8.81
CA MET A 144 -11.74 14.57 -9.29
C MET A 144 -12.25 15.96 -9.72
N ALA A 145 -12.00 17.00 -8.93
CA ALA A 145 -12.33 18.38 -9.29
C ALA A 145 -11.55 18.87 -10.52
N GLY A 146 -10.26 18.55 -10.63
CA GLY A 146 -9.43 18.89 -11.80
C GLY A 146 -9.90 18.22 -13.09
N SER A 147 -10.25 16.92 -13.03
CA SER A 147 -10.89 16.21 -14.15
C SER A 147 -12.24 16.80 -14.54
N LEU A 148 -13.01 17.34 -13.57
CA LEU A 148 -14.26 18.03 -13.87
C LEU A 148 -14.03 19.40 -14.54
N VAL A 149 -13.02 20.17 -14.12
CA VAL A 149 -12.60 21.39 -14.82
C VAL A 149 -12.21 21.08 -16.25
N PHE A 150 -11.42 20.03 -16.49
CA PHE A 150 -11.07 19.59 -17.84
C PHE A 150 -12.31 19.17 -18.66
N ALA A 151 -13.19 18.35 -18.09
CA ALA A 151 -14.43 17.92 -18.74
C ALA A 151 -15.31 19.12 -19.11
N LYS A 152 -15.45 20.11 -18.23
CA LYS A 152 -16.22 21.32 -18.47
C LYS A 152 -15.57 22.23 -19.51
N ALA A 153 -14.25 22.40 -19.49
CA ALA A 153 -13.53 23.16 -20.50
C ALA A 153 -13.67 22.53 -21.89
N LEU A 154 -13.57 21.19 -21.99
CA LEU A 154 -13.79 20.43 -23.21
C LEU A 154 -15.20 20.67 -23.78
N LEU A 155 -16.23 20.64 -22.92
CA LEU A 155 -17.60 20.97 -23.32
C LEU A 155 -17.73 22.43 -23.76
N LEU A 156 -17.35 23.41 -22.94
CA LEU A 156 -17.57 24.82 -23.24
C LEU A 156 -16.80 25.31 -24.48
N PHE A 157 -15.58 24.84 -24.71
CA PHE A 157 -14.69 25.42 -25.71
C PHE A 157 -14.49 24.59 -26.98
N THR A 158 -15.06 23.38 -27.07
CA THR A 158 -15.00 22.55 -28.29
C THR A 158 -16.40 22.15 -28.78
N ALA A 159 -16.50 21.79 -30.06
CA ALA A 159 -17.70 21.19 -30.65
C ALA A 159 -17.75 19.65 -30.52
N LEU A 160 -16.77 19.04 -29.84
CA LEU A 160 -16.64 17.58 -29.75
C LEU A 160 -17.80 16.95 -28.94
N PRO A 161 -18.25 15.73 -29.28
CA PRO A 161 -19.19 14.99 -28.46
C PRO A 161 -18.65 14.72 -27.05
N GLU A 162 -19.52 14.82 -26.05
CA GLU A 162 -19.23 14.60 -24.62
C GLU A 162 -18.53 13.28 -24.29
N PHE A 163 -18.64 12.24 -25.12
CA PHE A 163 -17.94 10.97 -24.89
C PHE A 163 -16.40 11.11 -24.92
N TRP A 164 -15.86 12.19 -25.52
CA TRP A 164 -14.45 12.57 -25.42
C TRP A 164 -13.98 12.94 -24.00
N ILE A 165 -14.89 13.25 -23.06
CA ILE A 165 -14.56 13.56 -21.66
C ILE A 165 -13.73 12.41 -21.05
N PRO A 166 -12.47 12.59 -20.63
CA PRO A 166 -11.55 11.49 -20.31
C PRO A 166 -11.54 11.08 -18.82
N VAL A 167 -12.72 11.04 -18.18
CA VAL A 167 -12.89 10.71 -16.73
C VAL A 167 -12.19 9.43 -16.29
N ALA A 168 -12.09 8.42 -17.17
CA ALA A 168 -11.43 7.14 -16.91
C ALA A 168 -9.92 7.25 -16.57
N ALA A 169 -9.30 8.44 -16.67
CA ALA A 169 -7.97 8.69 -16.12
C ALA A 169 -7.94 8.59 -14.58
N LEU A 170 -9.03 8.98 -13.90
CA LEU A 170 -9.18 8.92 -12.44
C LEU A 170 -9.01 7.50 -11.88
N PRO A 171 -9.82 6.49 -12.28
CA PRO A 171 -9.63 5.13 -11.79
C PRO A 171 -8.27 4.55 -12.17
N LEU A 172 -7.65 4.95 -13.29
CA LEU A 172 -6.30 4.49 -13.64
C LEU A 172 -5.23 4.99 -12.65
N TRP A 173 -5.28 6.26 -12.21
CA TRP A 173 -4.38 6.76 -11.16
C TRP A 173 -4.64 6.12 -9.80
N VAL A 174 -5.91 5.97 -9.42
CA VAL A 174 -6.30 5.40 -8.13
C VAL A 174 -6.00 3.90 -8.06
N ALA A 175 -6.21 3.16 -9.16
CA ALA A 175 -5.84 1.76 -9.27
C ALA A 175 -4.32 1.59 -9.25
N LEU A 176 -3.53 2.55 -9.76
CA LEU A 176 -2.07 2.53 -9.66
C LEU A 176 -1.59 2.77 -8.23
N ALA A 177 -2.02 3.87 -7.60
CA ALA A 177 -1.52 4.31 -6.29
C ALA A 177 -2.07 3.52 -5.08
N PHE A 178 -3.26 2.91 -5.23
CA PHE A 178 -3.95 2.19 -4.15
C PHE A 178 -4.43 0.81 -4.62
N ASP A 179 -5.72 0.65 -4.98
CA ASP A 179 -6.32 -0.64 -5.31
C ASP A 179 -7.56 -0.49 -6.23
N ARG A 180 -7.99 -1.61 -6.84
CA ARG A 180 -9.11 -1.64 -7.81
C ARG A 180 -10.49 -1.37 -7.20
N ARG A 181 -10.72 -1.64 -5.91
CA ARG A 181 -12.01 -1.37 -5.22
C ARG A 181 -12.15 0.13 -4.97
N THR A 182 -11.09 0.77 -4.49
CA THR A 182 -11.04 2.24 -4.34
C THR A 182 -11.19 2.92 -5.71
N ALA A 183 -10.51 2.42 -6.75
CA ALA A 183 -10.64 2.94 -8.12
C ALA A 183 -12.08 2.87 -8.67
N PHE A 184 -12.76 1.73 -8.49
CA PHE A 184 -14.15 1.54 -8.91
C PHE A 184 -15.09 2.58 -8.27
N LEU A 185 -14.98 2.85 -6.98
CA LEU A 185 -15.84 3.82 -6.28
C LEU A 185 -15.55 5.26 -6.68
N VAL A 186 -14.29 5.59 -6.97
CA VAL A 186 -13.89 6.89 -7.53
C VAL A 186 -14.48 7.08 -8.91
N GLU A 187 -14.50 6.05 -9.77
CA GLU A 187 -15.17 6.13 -11.07
C GLU A 187 -16.68 6.35 -10.92
N VAL A 188 -17.37 5.60 -10.05
CA VAL A 188 -18.82 5.77 -9.86
C VAL A 188 -19.17 7.20 -9.44
N GLY A 189 -18.40 7.80 -8.52
CA GLY A 189 -18.54 9.21 -8.16
C GLY A 189 -18.16 10.17 -9.31
N GLY A 190 -17.05 9.90 -10.00
CA GLY A 190 -16.53 10.72 -11.09
C GLY A 190 -17.46 10.77 -12.30
N ALA A 191 -18.01 9.64 -12.72
CA ALA A 191 -18.97 9.52 -13.81
C ALA A 191 -20.28 10.25 -13.49
N PHE A 192 -20.80 10.11 -12.27
CA PHE A 192 -22.02 10.81 -11.83
C PHE A 192 -21.82 12.33 -11.80
N ILE A 193 -20.69 12.81 -11.27
CA ILE A 193 -20.36 14.24 -11.25
C ILE A 193 -20.11 14.77 -12.68
N ALA A 194 -19.45 14.02 -13.56
CA ALA A 194 -19.26 14.44 -14.95
C ALA A 194 -20.59 14.48 -15.75
N ALA A 195 -21.47 13.50 -15.57
CA ALA A 195 -22.80 13.50 -16.19
C ALA A 195 -23.70 14.65 -15.67
N SER A 196 -23.49 15.11 -14.43
CA SER A 196 -24.22 16.25 -13.86
C SER A 196 -24.05 17.56 -14.64
N LEU A 197 -22.88 17.77 -15.30
CA LEU A 197 -22.62 18.93 -16.16
C LEU A 197 -23.65 19.05 -17.30
N LEU A 198 -24.23 17.94 -17.70
CA LEU A 198 -25.21 17.81 -18.79
C LEU A 198 -26.59 17.38 -18.26
N ARG A 199 -26.91 17.77 -17.01
CA ARG A 199 -28.17 17.51 -16.29
C ARG A 199 -28.44 16.02 -15.97
N PHE A 200 -27.39 15.27 -15.60
CA PHE A 200 -27.45 13.84 -15.27
C PHE A 200 -27.91 12.99 -16.47
N ASP A 201 -27.29 13.26 -17.61
CA ASP A 201 -27.54 12.56 -18.86
C ASP A 201 -27.29 11.04 -18.73
N LEU A 202 -28.33 10.24 -18.97
CA LEU A 202 -28.30 8.80 -18.71
C LEU A 202 -27.37 8.05 -19.67
N ILE A 203 -27.36 8.41 -20.96
CA ILE A 203 -26.52 7.74 -21.96
C ILE A 203 -25.05 8.04 -21.66
N LEU A 204 -24.71 9.31 -21.39
CA LEU A 204 -23.37 9.68 -20.97
C LEU A 204 -22.97 8.98 -19.66
N LEU A 205 -23.82 8.98 -18.63
CA LEU A 205 -23.53 8.33 -17.35
C LEU A 205 -23.19 6.84 -17.52
N CYS A 206 -24.00 6.09 -18.26
CA CYS A 206 -23.76 4.68 -18.53
C CYS A 206 -22.47 4.45 -19.34
N VAL A 207 -22.20 5.27 -20.36
CA VAL A 207 -20.98 5.16 -21.19
C VAL A 207 -19.71 5.48 -20.39
N LEU A 208 -19.76 6.51 -19.52
CA LEU A 208 -18.66 6.84 -18.61
C LEU A 208 -18.39 5.67 -17.66
N LEU A 209 -19.41 5.17 -16.96
CA LEU A 209 -19.31 4.05 -16.02
C LEU A 209 -18.73 2.79 -16.68
N VAL A 210 -19.29 2.35 -17.82
CA VAL A 210 -18.79 1.17 -18.55
C VAL A 210 -17.31 1.32 -18.88
N ARG A 211 -16.91 2.50 -19.38
CA ARG A 211 -15.52 2.79 -19.75
C ARG A 211 -14.58 2.81 -18.54
N GLY A 212 -14.91 3.51 -17.45
CA GLY A 212 -14.01 3.60 -16.29
C GLY A 212 -13.89 2.29 -15.49
N ILE A 213 -14.98 1.50 -15.43
CA ILE A 213 -14.95 0.13 -14.92
C ILE A 213 -14.04 -0.73 -15.82
N ALA A 214 -14.23 -0.67 -17.14
CA ALA A 214 -13.38 -1.38 -18.09
C ALA A 214 -11.90 -0.99 -17.99
N SER A 215 -11.55 0.30 -17.81
CA SER A 215 -10.14 0.70 -17.62
C SER A 215 -9.55 0.15 -16.33
N THR A 216 -10.34 0.00 -15.27
CA THR A 216 -9.90 -0.61 -14.01
C THR A 216 -9.62 -2.11 -14.15
N LEU A 217 -10.44 -2.80 -14.94
CA LEU A 217 -10.34 -4.24 -15.20
C LEU A 217 -9.21 -4.57 -16.19
N PHE A 218 -9.11 -3.84 -17.31
CA PHE A 218 -8.09 -4.04 -18.33
C PHE A 218 -6.70 -3.52 -17.93
N PHE A 219 -6.57 -2.75 -16.85
CA PHE A 219 -5.27 -2.41 -16.25
C PHE A 219 -4.72 -3.61 -15.46
N LEU A 220 -4.35 -4.67 -16.21
CA LEU A 220 -3.97 -5.98 -15.69
C LEU A 220 -2.67 -5.92 -14.88
N ASP A 221 -1.59 -5.42 -15.49
CA ASP A 221 -0.31 -5.20 -14.81
C ASP A 221 -0.10 -3.72 -14.46
N ARG A 222 -0.23 -3.42 -13.17
CA ARG A 222 -0.01 -2.09 -12.59
C ARG A 222 1.46 -1.65 -12.59
N LYS A 223 2.42 -2.56 -12.69
CA LYS A 223 3.87 -2.25 -12.59
C LYS A 223 4.41 -1.55 -13.84
N HIS A 224 3.68 -1.61 -14.95
CA HIS A 224 4.11 -1.07 -16.25
C HIS A 224 3.18 0.06 -16.71
N PRO A 225 3.56 1.35 -16.56
CA PRO A 225 2.72 2.50 -16.93
C PRO A 225 2.23 2.50 -18.39
N ARG A 226 2.91 1.81 -19.31
CA ARG A 226 2.43 1.61 -20.70
C ARG A 226 1.07 0.91 -20.76
N GLN A 227 0.74 0.06 -19.79
CA GLN A 227 -0.57 -0.61 -19.70
C GLN A 227 -1.73 0.39 -19.49
N MET A 228 -1.47 1.59 -18.96
CA MET A 228 -2.51 2.63 -18.82
C MET A 228 -3.04 3.10 -20.19
N LEU A 229 -2.19 3.09 -21.23
CA LEU A 229 -2.58 3.39 -22.61
C LEU A 229 -3.50 2.30 -23.18
N ILE A 230 -3.13 1.03 -22.96
CA ILE A 230 -3.86 -0.15 -23.45
C ILE A 230 -5.21 -0.26 -22.73
N ALA A 231 -5.23 -0.10 -21.41
CA ALA A 231 -6.44 -0.10 -20.60
C ALA A 231 -7.39 1.05 -20.99
N GLY A 232 -6.87 2.25 -21.27
CA GLY A 232 -7.66 3.38 -21.78
C GLY A 232 -8.26 3.11 -23.17
N ALA A 233 -7.49 2.55 -24.10
CA ALA A 233 -7.97 2.21 -25.44
C ALA A 233 -9.06 1.11 -25.40
N LEU A 234 -8.82 0.01 -24.68
CA LEU A 234 -9.80 -1.07 -24.52
C LEU A 234 -11.07 -0.60 -23.79
N ALA A 235 -10.91 0.27 -22.79
CA ALA A 235 -12.03 0.96 -22.17
C ALA A 235 -12.84 1.80 -23.16
N GLY A 236 -12.17 2.56 -24.03
CA GLY A 236 -12.83 3.35 -25.07
C GLY A 236 -13.66 2.49 -26.03
N VAL A 237 -13.16 1.31 -26.39
CA VAL A 237 -13.92 0.31 -27.18
C VAL A 237 -15.13 -0.23 -26.40
N ALA A 238 -14.96 -0.59 -25.11
CA ALA A 238 -16.07 -1.03 -24.27
C ALA A 238 -17.15 0.06 -24.10
N GLY A 239 -16.75 1.32 -23.93
CA GLY A 239 -17.63 2.47 -23.90
C GLY A 239 -18.36 2.70 -25.23
N ALA A 240 -17.68 2.49 -26.37
CA ALA A 240 -18.30 2.57 -27.69
C ALA A 240 -19.35 1.47 -27.91
N ILE A 241 -19.07 0.23 -27.50
CA ILE A 241 -20.04 -0.88 -27.54
C ILE A 241 -21.26 -0.56 -26.67
N GLY A 242 -21.04 -0.06 -25.44
CA GLY A 242 -22.13 0.39 -24.56
C GLY A 242 -22.95 1.53 -25.14
N MET A 243 -22.30 2.51 -25.78
CA MET A 243 -22.96 3.65 -26.44
C MET A 243 -23.84 3.16 -27.60
N VAL A 244 -23.31 2.31 -28.49
CA VAL A 244 -24.09 1.74 -29.60
C VAL A 244 -25.27 0.91 -29.09
N ALA A 245 -25.07 0.07 -28.08
CA ALA A 245 -26.15 -0.74 -27.50
C ALA A 245 -27.26 0.14 -26.90
N LEU A 246 -26.92 1.18 -26.16
CA LEU A 246 -27.88 2.14 -25.61
C LEU A 246 -28.61 2.91 -26.72
N THR A 247 -27.91 3.37 -27.76
CA THR A 247 -28.54 4.06 -28.89
C THR A 247 -29.50 3.15 -29.65
N VAL A 248 -29.15 1.88 -29.87
CA VAL A 248 -30.08 0.89 -30.48
C VAL A 248 -31.30 0.64 -29.59
N ILE A 249 -31.15 0.63 -28.26
CA ILE A 249 -32.28 0.49 -27.32
C ILE A 249 -33.24 1.70 -27.37
N PHE A 250 -32.73 2.93 -27.52
CA PHE A 250 -33.55 4.14 -27.54
C PHE A 250 -34.09 4.54 -28.93
N GLU A 251 -33.34 4.27 -30.01
CA GLU A 251 -33.69 4.68 -31.38
C GLU A 251 -34.11 3.51 -32.29
N GLY A 252 -33.98 2.26 -31.82
CA GLY A 252 -34.31 1.04 -32.58
C GLY A 252 -33.34 0.70 -33.72
N ARG A 253 -32.37 1.58 -34.03
CA ARG A 253 -31.41 1.44 -35.13
C ARG A 253 -30.13 2.21 -34.84
N PHE A 254 -29.01 1.76 -35.40
CA PHE A 254 -27.76 2.51 -35.42
C PHE A 254 -26.96 2.18 -36.68
N SER A 255 -26.38 3.18 -37.34
CA SER A 255 -25.54 2.98 -38.54
C SER A 255 -24.11 3.42 -38.24
N ILE A 256 -23.22 2.43 -38.07
CA ILE A 256 -21.79 2.64 -37.80
C ILE A 256 -21.15 3.47 -38.92
N GLY A 257 -21.45 3.18 -40.19
CA GLY A 257 -20.92 3.93 -41.33
C GLY A 257 -21.37 5.39 -41.35
N ALA A 258 -22.65 5.66 -41.03
CA ALA A 258 -23.16 7.03 -40.96
C ALA A 258 -22.61 7.79 -39.75
N ASP A 259 -22.38 7.12 -38.62
CA ASP A 259 -21.75 7.75 -37.45
C ASP A 259 -20.28 8.14 -37.73
N LEU A 260 -19.48 7.22 -38.27
CA LEU A 260 -18.06 7.48 -38.60
C LEU A 260 -17.89 8.54 -39.70
N ALA A 261 -18.84 8.65 -40.64
CA ALA A 261 -18.85 9.71 -41.64
C ALA A 261 -18.93 11.13 -41.04
N ARG A 262 -19.34 11.27 -39.76
CA ARG A 262 -19.33 12.55 -39.02
C ARG A 262 -17.93 12.97 -38.53
N GLY A 263 -16.88 12.20 -38.81
CA GLY A 263 -15.50 12.53 -38.45
C GLY A 263 -15.32 12.70 -36.94
N LEU A 264 -14.71 13.79 -36.49
CA LEU A 264 -14.53 14.10 -35.06
C LEU A 264 -15.85 14.24 -34.27
N SER A 265 -16.98 14.42 -34.96
CA SER A 265 -18.33 14.44 -34.38
C SER A 265 -18.99 13.06 -34.27
N SER A 266 -18.33 11.99 -34.71
CA SER A 266 -18.75 10.58 -34.50
C SER A 266 -18.83 10.26 -33.01
N ASN A 267 -19.91 9.62 -32.57
CA ASN A 267 -20.06 9.19 -31.18
C ASN A 267 -19.18 7.96 -30.88
N VAL A 268 -19.02 7.05 -31.85
CA VAL A 268 -18.12 5.89 -31.73
C VAL A 268 -16.67 6.35 -31.60
N LEU A 269 -16.22 7.26 -32.47
CA LEU A 269 -14.87 7.83 -32.41
C LEU A 269 -14.66 8.64 -31.12
N ALA A 270 -15.67 9.36 -30.64
CA ALA A 270 -15.61 10.07 -29.36
C ALA A 270 -15.46 9.13 -28.15
N CYS A 271 -16.13 7.97 -28.15
CA CYS A 271 -15.98 6.97 -27.09
C CYS A 271 -14.57 6.36 -27.08
N VAL A 272 -14.07 5.92 -28.24
CA VAL A 272 -12.72 5.34 -28.38
C VAL A 272 -11.65 6.40 -28.09
N GLY A 273 -11.76 7.57 -28.72
CA GLY A 273 -10.87 8.71 -28.56
C GLY A 273 -10.82 9.24 -27.13
N GLY A 274 -11.96 9.34 -26.44
CA GLY A 274 -12.03 9.68 -25.02
C GLY A 274 -11.37 8.64 -24.10
N GLY A 275 -11.41 7.36 -24.46
CA GLY A 275 -10.68 6.29 -23.77
C GLY A 275 -9.17 6.36 -24.01
N VAL A 276 -8.73 6.55 -25.27
CA VAL A 276 -7.32 6.76 -25.63
C VAL A 276 -6.76 8.02 -24.94
N LEU A 277 -7.52 9.13 -24.94
CA LEU A 277 -7.17 10.36 -24.24
C LEU A 277 -7.09 10.15 -22.72
N ALA A 278 -7.99 9.38 -22.12
CA ALA A 278 -7.90 8.99 -20.71
C ALA A 278 -6.63 8.21 -20.41
N GLY A 279 -6.27 7.23 -21.24
CA GLY A 279 -5.01 6.47 -21.10
C GLY A 279 -3.76 7.36 -21.26
N LEU A 280 -3.76 8.26 -22.25
CA LEU A 280 -2.68 9.22 -22.50
C LEU A 280 -2.49 10.19 -21.31
N LEU A 281 -3.57 10.82 -20.85
CA LEU A 281 -3.54 11.70 -19.67
C LEU A 281 -3.11 10.93 -18.43
N ALA A 282 -3.60 9.70 -18.23
CA ALA A 282 -3.24 8.87 -17.09
C ALA A 282 -1.74 8.54 -17.08
N ARG A 283 -1.16 8.21 -18.24
CA ARG A 283 0.28 7.95 -18.41
C ARG A 283 1.14 9.22 -18.29
N ALA A 284 0.68 10.36 -18.80
CA ALA A 284 1.43 11.62 -18.82
C ALA A 284 1.45 12.32 -17.45
N LEU A 285 0.29 12.38 -16.77
CA LEU A 285 0.12 13.08 -15.49
C LEU A 285 0.23 12.14 -14.27
N ARG A 286 0.76 10.92 -14.47
CA ARG A 286 1.00 9.91 -13.43
C ARG A 286 1.67 10.50 -12.18
N GLU A 287 2.84 11.10 -12.35
CA GLU A 287 3.63 11.61 -11.22
C GLU A 287 2.98 12.81 -10.52
N PRO A 288 2.41 13.82 -11.22
CA PRO A 288 1.53 14.80 -10.59
C PRO A 288 0.42 14.15 -9.74
N ALA A 289 -0.29 13.15 -10.26
CA ALA A 289 -1.36 12.48 -9.52
C ALA A 289 -0.84 11.72 -8.28
N GLU A 290 0.23 10.94 -8.42
CA GLU A 290 0.89 10.23 -7.30
C GLU A 290 1.36 11.23 -6.22
N ARG A 291 2.05 12.31 -6.61
CA ARG A 291 2.53 13.36 -5.69
C ARG A 291 1.38 14.08 -4.98
N VAL A 292 0.29 14.39 -5.69
CA VAL A 292 -0.91 15.00 -5.12
C VAL A 292 -1.56 14.08 -4.08
N MET A 293 -1.69 12.78 -4.38
CA MET A 293 -2.19 11.77 -3.44
C MET A 293 -1.19 11.40 -2.32
N GLY A 294 0.08 11.83 -2.39
CA GLY A 294 1.11 11.57 -1.37
C GLY A 294 1.81 10.21 -1.47
N HIS A 295 1.73 9.58 -2.65
CA HIS A 295 2.41 8.33 -3.01
C HIS A 295 3.81 8.61 -3.59
N VAL A 296 4.75 7.65 -3.53
CA VAL A 296 6.04 7.73 -4.23
C VAL A 296 5.91 6.98 -5.55
N SER A 297 6.32 7.57 -6.68
CA SER A 297 6.35 6.82 -7.94
C SER A 297 7.34 5.65 -7.84
N ARG A 298 7.01 4.52 -8.48
CA ARG A 298 7.92 3.34 -8.51
C ARG A 298 9.31 3.71 -9.00
N ASP A 299 9.39 4.60 -9.98
CA ASP A 299 10.65 5.01 -10.58
C ASP A 299 11.48 5.84 -9.59
N LYS A 300 10.85 6.75 -8.82
CA LYS A 300 11.57 7.47 -7.75
C LYS A 300 12.00 6.57 -6.59
N LEU A 301 11.33 5.43 -6.38
CA LEU A 301 11.83 4.41 -5.45
C LEU A 301 13.06 3.68 -6.02
N LEU A 302 13.13 3.43 -7.33
CA LEU A 302 14.34 2.88 -7.95
C LEU A 302 15.52 3.85 -7.87
N ASP A 303 15.33 5.15 -8.12
CA ASP A 303 16.38 6.17 -7.93
C ASP A 303 16.99 6.11 -6.51
N LEU A 304 16.16 5.76 -5.51
CA LEU A 304 16.56 5.68 -4.10
C LEU A 304 17.17 4.34 -3.71
N THR A 305 17.17 3.33 -4.60
CA THR A 305 17.96 2.10 -4.46
C THR A 305 19.38 2.22 -5.01
N ASP A 306 19.72 3.31 -5.68
CA ASP A 306 21.09 3.57 -6.13
C ASP A 306 22.01 3.80 -4.92
N LEU A 307 23.05 2.97 -4.80
CA LEU A 307 24.03 3.04 -3.72
C LEU A 307 24.92 4.29 -3.83
N GLU A 308 25.00 4.89 -5.02
CA GLU A 308 25.71 6.16 -5.25
C GLU A 308 24.91 7.38 -4.77
N HIS A 309 23.66 7.20 -4.32
CA HIS A 309 22.85 8.28 -3.76
C HIS A 309 23.56 8.94 -2.55
N PRO A 310 23.73 10.28 -2.50
CA PRO A 310 24.64 10.94 -1.55
C PRO A 310 24.41 10.59 -0.07
N LEU A 311 23.16 10.37 0.33
CA LEU A 311 22.84 9.98 1.72
C LEU A 311 23.25 8.54 2.06
N LEU A 312 23.27 7.61 1.09
CA LEU A 312 23.76 6.25 1.31
C LEU A 312 25.30 6.22 1.32
N LYS A 313 25.95 6.99 0.45
CA LYS A 313 27.41 7.21 0.52
C LYS A 313 27.82 7.83 1.86
N LYS A 314 27.05 8.80 2.37
CA LYS A 314 27.21 9.37 3.73
C LYS A 314 27.12 8.29 4.80
N MET A 315 26.08 7.44 4.75
CA MET A 315 25.88 6.37 5.72
C MET A 315 27.04 5.36 5.72
N ALA A 316 27.48 4.92 4.55
CA ALA A 316 28.60 4.00 4.39
C ALA A 316 29.95 4.59 4.87
N ALA A 317 30.13 5.92 4.82
CA ALA A 317 31.34 6.60 5.27
C ALA A 317 31.34 6.92 6.78
N GLU A 318 30.22 7.42 7.32
CA GLU A 318 30.14 7.92 8.70
C GLU A 318 29.63 6.87 9.72
N ALA A 319 28.89 5.86 9.27
CA ALA A 319 28.31 4.79 10.10
C ALA A 319 28.34 3.43 9.37
N PRO A 320 29.54 2.90 9.03
CA PRO A 320 29.69 1.71 8.18
C PRO A 320 29.04 0.44 8.74
N GLY A 321 28.97 0.29 10.07
CA GLY A 321 28.29 -0.84 10.70
C GLY A 321 26.77 -0.76 10.57
N SER A 322 26.19 0.42 10.82
CA SER A 322 24.76 0.67 10.61
C SER A 322 24.40 0.58 9.11
N TRP A 323 25.32 0.91 8.21
CA TRP A 323 25.14 0.69 6.78
C TRP A 323 25.05 -0.79 6.41
N GLU A 324 25.93 -1.64 6.94
CA GLU A 324 25.86 -3.10 6.71
C GLU A 324 24.62 -3.74 7.36
N HIS A 325 24.17 -3.23 8.51
CA HIS A 325 22.86 -3.56 9.09
C HIS A 325 21.73 -3.22 8.11
N ALA A 326 21.59 -1.95 7.71
CA ALA A 326 20.56 -1.48 6.79
C ALA A 326 20.57 -2.23 5.43
N ARG A 327 21.76 -2.57 4.91
CA ARG A 327 21.95 -3.33 3.66
C ARG A 327 21.47 -4.78 3.78
N THR A 328 21.75 -5.43 4.90
CA THR A 328 21.28 -6.80 5.19
C THR A 328 19.77 -6.81 5.40
N MET A 329 19.29 -5.87 6.22
CA MET A 329 17.89 -5.61 6.56
C MET A 329 16.99 -5.40 5.34
N ALA A 330 17.46 -4.66 4.33
CA ALA A 330 16.67 -4.37 3.14
C ALA A 330 16.21 -5.61 2.36
N ASN A 331 17.04 -6.66 2.29
CA ASN A 331 16.68 -7.90 1.60
C ASN A 331 15.65 -8.73 2.39
N LEU A 332 15.81 -8.80 3.72
CA LEU A 332 14.85 -9.47 4.61
C LEU A 332 13.48 -8.77 4.58
N ALA A 333 13.47 -7.43 4.70
CA ALA A 333 12.25 -6.64 4.74
C ALA A 333 11.52 -6.62 3.38
N GLU A 334 12.24 -6.63 2.25
CA GLU A 334 11.65 -6.82 0.92
C GLU A 334 10.96 -8.19 0.79
N ALA A 335 11.64 -9.27 1.17
CA ALA A 335 11.09 -10.63 1.10
C ALA A 335 9.84 -10.79 2.00
N ALA A 336 9.88 -10.22 3.20
CA ALA A 336 8.78 -10.17 4.14
C ALA A 336 7.56 -9.41 3.57
N ALA A 337 7.78 -8.24 2.98
CA ALA A 337 6.71 -7.45 2.34
C ALA A 337 6.12 -8.15 1.11
N ALA A 338 6.96 -8.72 0.25
CA ALA A 338 6.53 -9.47 -0.93
C ALA A 338 5.66 -10.68 -0.57
N ALA A 339 5.98 -11.38 0.53
CA ALA A 339 5.25 -12.55 1.00
C ALA A 339 3.77 -12.29 1.36
N ILE A 340 3.42 -11.06 1.76
CA ILE A 340 2.04 -10.66 2.11
C ILE A 340 1.41 -9.70 1.10
N GLY A 341 2.07 -9.47 -0.06
CA GLY A 341 1.59 -8.53 -1.08
C GLY A 341 1.64 -7.06 -0.66
N ALA A 342 2.48 -6.71 0.31
CA ALA A 342 2.81 -5.31 0.64
C ALA A 342 3.82 -4.74 -0.37
N ASP A 343 4.09 -3.44 -0.28
CA ASP A 343 4.98 -2.72 -1.20
C ASP A 343 6.46 -3.03 -0.91
N ALA A 344 6.92 -4.13 -1.50
CA ALA A 344 8.26 -4.66 -1.26
C ALA A 344 9.38 -3.68 -1.63
N LEU A 345 9.23 -2.91 -2.71
CA LEU A 345 10.21 -1.91 -3.12
C LEU A 345 10.25 -0.72 -2.14
N LEU A 346 9.09 -0.20 -1.72
CA LEU A 346 9.09 0.84 -0.67
C LEU A 346 9.71 0.33 0.63
N THR A 347 9.46 -0.94 0.98
CA THR A 347 10.02 -1.55 2.20
C THR A 347 11.55 -1.71 2.10
N ARG A 348 12.07 -2.16 0.95
CA ARG A 348 13.51 -2.24 0.65
C ARG A 348 14.18 -0.87 0.77
N VAL A 349 13.58 0.16 0.17
CA VAL A 349 14.07 1.54 0.21
C VAL A 349 14.01 2.08 1.65
N GLY A 350 12.89 1.93 2.36
CA GLY A 350 12.74 2.34 3.75
C GLY A 350 13.83 1.75 4.66
N ALA A 351 14.16 0.47 4.47
CA ALA A 351 15.24 -0.20 5.19
C ALA A 351 16.64 0.40 4.93
N TYR A 352 16.95 0.88 3.72
CA TYR A 352 18.23 1.57 3.46
C TYR A 352 18.37 2.91 4.21
N TYR A 353 17.26 3.60 4.51
CA TYR A 353 17.28 4.96 5.04
C TYR A 353 16.89 5.10 6.52
N HIS A 354 16.27 4.09 7.14
CA HIS A 354 15.71 4.19 8.50
C HIS A 354 16.74 4.65 9.55
N ASP A 355 17.94 4.07 9.49
CA ASP A 355 19.02 4.25 10.47
C ASP A 355 19.94 5.45 10.16
N LEU A 356 19.66 6.24 9.10
CA LEU A 356 20.56 7.30 8.63
C LEU A 356 20.89 8.34 9.72
N GLY A 357 20.02 8.52 10.71
CA GLY A 357 20.26 9.39 11.86
C GLY A 357 21.46 9.00 12.71
N LYS A 358 21.85 7.72 12.72
CA LYS A 358 23.04 7.23 13.45
C LYS A 358 24.33 7.88 12.95
N THR A 359 24.36 8.40 11.71
CA THR A 359 25.53 9.14 11.17
C THR A 359 25.92 10.37 12.00
N VAL A 360 25.01 10.98 12.76
CA VAL A 360 25.32 12.17 13.58
C VAL A 360 26.19 11.84 14.79
N GLN A 361 26.07 10.63 15.35
CA GLN A 361 26.75 10.20 16.57
C GLN A 361 27.10 8.70 16.50
N SER A 362 27.72 8.26 15.39
CA SER A 362 27.84 6.83 15.06
C SER A 362 28.51 5.98 16.14
N LYS A 363 29.46 6.55 16.90
CA LYS A 363 30.16 5.93 18.04
C LYS A 363 29.29 5.63 19.27
N TYR A 364 28.05 6.07 19.32
CA TYR A 364 27.09 5.65 20.35
C TYR A 364 26.43 4.29 20.02
N PHE A 365 26.52 3.86 18.75
CA PHE A 365 25.89 2.64 18.26
C PHE A 365 26.92 1.52 18.14
N ILE A 366 26.68 0.41 18.86
CA ILE A 366 27.63 -0.70 19.06
C ILE A 366 28.15 -1.32 17.76
N GLU A 367 27.34 -1.30 16.69
CA GLU A 367 27.76 -1.81 15.38
C GLU A 367 28.85 -0.97 14.69
N ASN A 368 29.07 0.29 15.11
CA ASN A 368 30.12 1.18 14.58
C ASN A 368 31.36 1.30 15.50
N LEU A 369 31.40 0.54 16.60
CA LEU A 369 32.56 0.45 17.48
C LEU A 369 33.55 -0.60 16.96
N GLY A 370 34.84 -0.28 16.98
CA GLY A 370 35.92 -1.19 16.63
C GLY A 370 36.12 -2.28 17.69
N PRO A 371 36.80 -3.39 17.36
CA PRO A 371 37.10 -4.45 18.33
C PRO A 371 37.91 -3.91 19.53
N GLY A 372 37.31 -3.91 20.72
CA GLY A 372 37.91 -3.36 21.94
C GLY A 372 37.80 -1.84 22.10
N GLU A 373 37.07 -1.14 21.22
CA GLU A 373 36.75 0.28 21.43
C GLU A 373 35.71 0.43 22.54
N ARG A 374 36.02 1.28 23.53
CA ARG A 374 35.18 1.49 24.72
C ARG A 374 33.88 2.21 24.36
N SER A 375 32.76 1.83 24.96
CA SER A 375 31.46 2.44 24.64
C SER A 375 31.27 3.76 25.40
N PRO A 376 30.85 4.86 24.74
CA PRO A 376 30.49 6.11 25.43
C PRO A 376 29.43 5.92 26.53
N HIS A 377 28.57 4.90 26.39
CA HIS A 377 27.52 4.57 27.35
C HIS A 377 27.99 3.97 28.69
N GLU A 378 29.30 3.73 28.83
CA GLU A 378 29.92 3.35 30.11
C GLU A 378 30.07 4.56 31.04
N ASP A 379 30.52 5.71 30.50
CA ASP A 379 30.77 6.94 31.26
C ASP A 379 29.55 7.86 31.38
N LEU A 380 28.42 7.49 30.76
CA LEU A 380 27.20 8.27 30.73
C LEU A 380 26.11 7.71 31.65
N ASP A 381 25.36 8.63 32.26
CA ASP A 381 24.10 8.35 32.93
C ASP A 381 23.12 7.60 31.98
N PRO A 382 22.19 6.79 32.52
CA PRO A 382 21.29 6.01 31.68
C PRO A 382 20.31 6.85 30.87
N ASP A 383 19.83 7.98 31.40
CA ASP A 383 18.96 8.92 30.70
C ASP A 383 19.68 9.64 29.55
N VAL A 384 20.89 10.16 29.80
CA VAL A 384 21.74 10.75 28.75
C VAL A 384 22.09 9.73 27.67
N SER A 385 22.29 8.48 28.07
CA SER A 385 22.49 7.35 27.15
C SER A 385 21.25 7.04 26.32
N ALA A 386 20.07 7.02 26.93
CA ALA A 386 18.80 6.81 26.23
C ALA A 386 18.52 7.94 25.25
N ASP A 387 18.70 9.21 25.64
CA ASP A 387 18.52 10.38 24.78
C ASP A 387 19.43 10.33 23.55
N ALA A 388 20.72 10.00 23.73
CA ALA A 388 21.67 9.87 22.62
C ALA A 388 21.28 8.76 21.63
N ILE A 389 20.75 7.63 22.12
CA ILE A 389 20.18 6.58 21.26
C ILE A 389 18.91 7.08 20.57
N MET A 390 17.95 7.66 21.30
CA MET A 390 16.66 8.11 20.76
C MET A 390 16.79 9.26 19.75
N ALA A 391 17.87 10.05 19.83
CA ALA A 391 18.15 11.16 18.92
C ALA A 391 18.25 10.72 17.45
N HIS A 392 18.66 9.48 17.14
CA HIS A 392 18.80 9.04 15.74
C HIS A 392 17.46 9.07 14.98
N VAL A 393 16.33 8.80 15.64
CA VAL A 393 14.98 8.88 15.05
C VAL A 393 14.68 10.31 14.57
N VAL A 394 14.98 11.30 15.43
CA VAL A 394 14.71 12.72 15.16
C VAL A 394 15.68 13.27 14.12
N MET A 395 16.97 12.95 14.26
CA MET A 395 18.02 13.43 13.35
C MET A 395 17.95 12.76 11.99
N GLY A 396 17.67 11.46 11.91
CA GLY A 396 17.44 10.75 10.65
C GLY A 396 16.26 11.34 9.89
N THR A 397 15.13 11.54 10.58
CA THR A 397 13.96 12.21 10.00
C THR A 397 14.27 13.61 9.47
N LYS A 398 15.14 14.38 10.15
CA LYS A 398 15.62 15.67 9.67
C LYS A 398 16.46 15.52 8.41
N ILE A 399 17.54 14.72 8.45
CA ILE A 399 18.48 14.52 7.33
C ILE A 399 17.75 14.04 6.07
N LEU A 400 16.79 13.13 6.20
CA LEU A 400 16.00 12.64 5.07
C LEU A 400 15.11 13.74 4.47
N ARG A 401 14.45 14.56 5.28
CA ARG A 401 13.62 15.68 4.79
C ARG A 401 14.48 16.80 4.17
N ASP A 402 15.60 17.15 4.78
CA ASP A 402 16.57 18.12 4.24
C ASP A 402 17.16 17.60 2.89
N GLY A 403 17.42 16.30 2.80
CA GLY A 403 17.78 15.58 1.57
C GLY A 403 16.64 15.33 0.58
N HIS A 404 15.46 15.95 0.77
CA HIS A 404 14.30 15.87 -0.13
C HIS A 404 13.77 14.44 -0.37
N ILE A 405 14.02 13.51 0.55
CA ILE A 405 13.52 12.14 0.49
C ILE A 405 11.97 12.14 0.58
N PRO A 406 11.26 11.37 -0.27
CA PRO A 406 9.80 11.31 -0.23
C PRO A 406 9.29 10.84 1.14
N GLU A 407 8.29 11.54 1.68
CA GLU A 407 7.75 11.32 3.02
C GLU A 407 7.40 9.83 3.36
N PRO A 408 6.88 8.98 2.44
CA PRO A 408 6.69 7.55 2.72
C PRO A 408 7.97 6.76 3.03
N VAL A 409 9.15 7.24 2.63
CA VAL A 409 10.47 6.67 2.97
C VAL A 409 10.97 7.27 4.28
N VAL A 410 10.77 8.58 4.50
CA VAL A 410 11.03 9.26 5.78
C VAL A 410 10.28 8.59 6.94
N GLU A 411 9.04 8.12 6.67
CA GLU A 411 8.16 7.49 7.65
C GLU A 411 8.82 6.32 8.39
N PHE A 412 9.61 5.49 7.69
CA PHE A 412 10.34 4.38 8.33
C PHE A 412 11.30 4.86 9.42
N ALA A 413 12.00 5.98 9.24
CA ALA A 413 12.99 6.50 10.18
C ALA A 413 12.38 6.99 11.51
N TYR A 414 11.07 7.26 11.57
CA TYR A 414 10.37 7.57 12.83
C TYR A 414 9.33 6.54 13.29
N THR A 415 9.13 5.45 12.54
CA THR A 415 8.22 4.37 12.96
C THR A 415 8.89 3.04 13.27
N HIS A 416 10.12 2.77 12.81
CA HIS A 416 10.74 1.44 12.97
C HIS A 416 10.91 1.02 14.45
N HIS A 417 11.20 1.96 15.35
CA HIS A 417 11.19 1.70 16.80
C HIS A 417 9.87 2.08 17.51
N GLY A 418 8.94 2.76 16.83
CA GLY A 418 7.62 3.09 17.37
C GLY A 418 7.66 3.96 18.62
N THR A 419 6.98 3.51 19.68
CA THR A 419 6.98 4.11 21.02
C THR A 419 7.52 3.12 22.07
N GLN A 420 8.41 2.22 21.64
CA GLN A 420 9.05 1.23 22.52
C GLN A 420 9.96 1.90 23.55
N MET A 421 10.26 1.16 24.62
CA MET A 421 11.19 1.58 25.66
C MET A 421 12.62 1.11 25.30
N VAL A 422 13.62 1.92 25.64
CA VAL A 422 15.04 1.56 25.57
C VAL A 422 15.39 0.78 26.85
N GLU A 423 14.90 -0.46 26.90
CA GLU A 423 14.82 -1.30 28.12
C GLU A 423 16.14 -1.38 28.90
N PHE A 424 17.27 -1.54 28.23
CA PHE A 424 18.60 -1.63 28.87
C PHE A 424 18.91 -0.43 29.76
N PHE A 425 18.69 0.81 29.28
CA PHE A 425 18.97 2.00 30.07
C PHE A 425 17.90 2.27 31.14
N TRP A 426 16.64 1.88 30.91
CA TRP A 426 15.65 1.91 31.98
C TRP A 426 16.02 0.95 33.13
N HIS A 427 16.55 -0.23 32.81
CA HIS A 427 17.04 -1.17 33.83
C HIS A 427 18.30 -0.66 34.54
N LYS A 428 19.31 -0.16 33.81
CA LYS A 428 20.49 0.53 34.38
C LYS A 428 20.07 1.68 35.33
N CYS A 429 19.03 2.45 34.98
CA CYS A 429 18.49 3.53 35.81
C CYS A 429 17.83 3.03 37.11
N LYS A 430 17.04 1.95 37.06
CA LYS A 430 16.42 1.32 38.24
C LYS A 430 17.47 0.68 39.16
N GLU A 431 18.47 0.02 38.59
CA GLU A 431 19.58 -0.60 39.33
C GLU A 431 20.45 0.43 40.05
N GLN A 432 20.60 1.63 39.47
CA GLN A 432 21.22 2.79 40.11
C GLN A 432 20.30 3.53 41.11
N GLY A 433 19.12 2.99 41.43
CA GLY A 433 18.18 3.56 42.40
C GLY A 433 17.34 4.74 41.89
N ASN A 434 17.39 5.05 40.59
CA ASN A 434 16.66 6.13 39.94
C ASN A 434 16.80 7.50 40.66
N PRO A 435 18.02 8.04 40.84
CA PRO A 435 18.28 9.23 41.66
C PRO A 435 17.62 10.52 41.13
N LYS A 436 17.22 10.53 39.86
CA LYS A 436 16.55 11.64 39.17
C LYS A 436 15.01 11.53 39.21
N GLY A 437 14.44 10.45 39.76
CA GLY A 437 12.99 10.25 39.86
C GLY A 437 12.28 10.05 38.51
N LEU A 438 12.99 9.53 37.50
CA LEU A 438 12.50 9.41 36.13
C LEU A 438 11.44 8.30 35.96
N THR A 439 10.60 8.45 34.94
CA THR A 439 9.55 7.49 34.57
C THR A 439 9.89 6.75 33.27
N GLU A 440 9.21 5.64 32.98
CA GLU A 440 9.41 4.87 31.73
C GLU A 440 9.33 5.72 30.47
N GLU A 441 8.47 6.75 30.46
CA GLU A 441 8.27 7.66 29.32
C GLU A 441 9.56 8.43 28.94
N HIS A 442 10.46 8.67 29.90
CA HIS A 442 11.78 9.27 29.63
C HIS A 442 12.73 8.32 28.88
N PHE A 443 12.38 7.03 28.80
CA PHE A 443 13.11 6.00 28.10
C PHE A 443 12.32 5.47 26.87
N ARG A 444 11.22 6.13 26.46
CA ARG A 444 10.45 5.73 25.27
C ARG A 444 10.83 6.54 24.04
N TYR A 445 11.02 5.85 22.92
CA TYR A 445 11.30 6.49 21.63
C TYR A 445 10.23 7.56 21.29
N PRO A 446 10.65 8.78 20.90
CA PRO A 446 9.74 9.89 20.58
C PRO A 446 9.05 9.73 19.21
N GLY A 447 9.03 8.51 18.66
CA GLY A 447 8.52 8.17 17.33
C GLY A 447 7.00 7.98 17.29
N MET A 448 6.53 7.25 16.27
CA MET A 448 5.12 6.89 16.11
C MET A 448 4.98 5.39 15.88
N LYS A 449 3.93 4.76 16.45
CA LYS A 449 3.53 3.38 16.09
C LYS A 449 3.45 3.25 14.55
N PRO A 450 4.03 2.19 13.95
CA PRO A 450 3.91 1.89 12.52
C PRO A 450 2.53 2.16 11.92
N GLN A 451 2.53 2.98 10.86
CA GLN A 451 1.33 3.53 10.24
C GLN A 451 0.85 2.71 9.02
N THR A 452 1.68 1.78 8.55
CA THR A 452 1.42 0.93 7.37
C THR A 452 1.95 -0.49 7.58
N LYS A 453 1.61 -1.42 6.68
CA LYS A 453 2.16 -2.78 6.71
C LYS A 453 3.67 -2.77 6.55
N GLU A 454 4.21 -1.94 5.66
CA GLU A 454 5.64 -1.87 5.33
C GLU A 454 6.48 -1.35 6.49
N THR A 455 6.01 -0.30 7.15
CA THR A 455 6.68 0.27 8.33
C THR A 455 6.67 -0.69 9.52
N ALA A 456 5.59 -1.46 9.67
CA ALA A 456 5.50 -2.51 10.69
C ALA A 456 6.34 -3.75 10.34
N ILE A 457 6.45 -4.09 9.05
CA ILE A 457 7.39 -5.11 8.57
C ILE A 457 8.82 -4.72 8.94
N LEU A 458 9.26 -3.48 8.70
CA LEU A 458 10.62 -3.08 9.09
C LEU A 458 10.85 -3.19 10.61
N MET A 459 9.92 -2.70 11.44
CA MET A 459 9.98 -2.86 12.91
C MET A 459 10.11 -4.33 13.33
N LEU A 460 9.36 -5.22 12.68
CA LEU A 460 9.41 -6.66 12.99
C LEU A 460 10.73 -7.27 12.54
N VAL A 461 11.14 -7.03 11.29
CA VAL A 461 12.36 -7.59 10.71
C VAL A 461 13.59 -7.15 11.50
N ASP A 462 13.68 -5.89 11.94
CA ASP A 462 14.83 -5.33 12.66
C ASP A 462 15.05 -6.05 14.00
N SER A 463 13.98 -6.18 14.78
CA SER A 463 14.02 -6.92 16.04
C SER A 463 14.16 -8.44 15.87
N ILE A 464 13.76 -8.99 14.72
CA ILE A 464 13.91 -10.41 14.38
C ILE A 464 15.34 -10.72 13.91
N GLU A 465 15.99 -9.83 13.16
CA GLU A 465 17.39 -9.95 12.79
C GLU A 465 18.27 -9.93 14.04
N ALA A 466 18.12 -8.91 14.90
CA ALA A 466 18.88 -8.79 16.14
C ALA A 466 18.72 -10.02 17.04
N ALA A 467 17.49 -10.52 17.21
CA ALA A 467 17.21 -11.73 17.98
C ALA A 467 17.72 -13.02 17.32
N SER A 468 17.74 -13.10 15.98
CA SER A 468 18.19 -14.29 15.24
C SER A 468 19.65 -14.66 15.51
N ARG A 469 20.50 -13.66 15.82
CA ARG A 469 21.92 -13.83 16.16
C ARG A 469 22.14 -14.72 17.40
N THR A 470 21.12 -14.94 18.22
CA THR A 470 21.17 -15.79 19.42
C THR A 470 20.62 -17.21 19.23
N VAL A 471 20.07 -17.54 18.05
CA VAL A 471 19.38 -18.81 17.81
C VAL A 471 20.36 -19.88 17.32
N TRP A 472 20.64 -20.88 18.15
CA TRP A 472 21.48 -22.03 17.79
C TRP A 472 20.92 -23.37 18.28
N PRO A 473 21.10 -24.47 17.51
CA PRO A 473 21.32 -24.50 16.06
C PRO A 473 20.23 -23.77 15.25
N PRO A 474 20.53 -23.34 14.01
CA PRO A 474 19.64 -22.53 13.17
C PRO A 474 18.53 -23.37 12.51
N GLU A 475 17.60 -23.87 13.32
CA GLU A 475 16.47 -24.71 12.92
C GLU A 475 15.22 -23.85 12.66
N GLN A 476 14.43 -24.17 11.63
CA GLN A 476 13.23 -23.39 11.28
C GLN A 476 12.28 -23.23 12.48
N LYS A 477 12.02 -24.32 13.23
CA LYS A 477 11.13 -24.28 14.41
C LYS A 477 11.61 -23.29 15.47
N LYS A 478 12.92 -23.21 15.73
CA LYS A 478 13.49 -22.27 16.71
C LYS A 478 13.41 -20.83 16.25
N PHE A 479 13.57 -20.57 14.94
CA PHE A 479 13.31 -19.26 14.38
C PHE A 479 11.82 -18.90 14.43
N GLU A 480 10.89 -19.83 14.14
CA GLU A 480 9.45 -19.59 14.28
C GLU A 480 9.06 -19.29 15.75
N GLU A 481 9.60 -20.03 16.72
CA GLU A 481 9.41 -19.81 18.17
C GLU A 481 10.04 -18.49 18.67
N MET A 482 11.14 -18.04 18.07
CA MET A 482 11.73 -16.72 18.34
C MET A 482 10.87 -15.60 17.74
N ILE A 483 10.51 -15.71 16.46
CA ILE A 483 9.71 -14.72 15.75
C ILE A 483 8.34 -14.55 16.40
N GLN A 484 7.68 -15.64 16.81
CA GLN A 484 6.40 -15.57 17.53
C GLN A 484 6.51 -14.80 18.84
N ARG A 485 7.62 -14.95 19.59
CA ARG A 485 7.87 -14.15 20.81
C ARG A 485 8.08 -12.67 20.50
N VAL A 486 8.84 -12.33 19.46
CA VAL A 486 9.02 -10.93 19.03
C VAL A 486 7.68 -10.32 18.59
N VAL A 487 6.93 -11.00 17.73
CA VAL A 487 5.59 -10.59 17.27
C VAL A 487 4.63 -10.39 18.45
N PHE A 488 4.61 -11.34 19.41
CA PHE A 488 3.78 -11.23 20.60
C PHE A 488 4.18 -10.02 21.46
N HIS A 489 5.48 -9.74 21.62
CA HIS A 489 5.92 -8.57 22.37
C HIS A 489 5.49 -7.25 21.70
N LYS A 490 5.61 -7.13 20.36
CA LYS A 490 5.10 -5.96 19.62
C LYS A 490 3.57 -5.81 19.73
N LEU A 491 2.82 -6.91 19.77
CA LEU A 491 1.37 -6.90 19.97
C LEU A 491 0.99 -6.49 21.41
N ALA A 492 1.64 -7.04 22.42
CA ALA A 492 1.40 -6.71 23.83
C ALA A 492 1.74 -5.24 24.14
N GLY A 493 2.82 -4.71 23.55
CA GLY A 493 3.17 -3.29 23.59
C GLY A 493 2.35 -2.39 22.64
N GLY A 494 1.29 -2.91 22.00
CA GLY A 494 0.40 -2.18 21.10
C GLY A 494 1.09 -1.56 19.87
N GLN A 495 2.29 -2.00 19.49
CA GLN A 495 3.07 -1.33 18.45
C GLN A 495 2.49 -1.55 17.05
N LEU A 496 1.70 -2.61 16.85
CA LEU A 496 1.15 -2.97 15.54
C LEU A 496 -0.28 -2.45 15.30
N ASP A 497 -0.94 -1.90 16.32
CA ASP A 497 -2.37 -1.48 16.31
C ASP A 497 -2.74 -0.62 15.09
N GLU A 498 -1.83 0.26 14.68
CA GLU A 498 -2.06 1.27 13.65
C GLU A 498 -1.56 0.88 12.26
N SER A 499 -0.94 -0.29 12.11
CA SER A 499 -0.24 -0.71 10.89
C SER A 499 -1.16 -1.20 9.77
N GLY A 500 -2.27 -1.83 10.15
CA GLY A 500 -3.12 -2.59 9.22
C GLY A 500 -2.56 -3.98 8.85
N LEU A 501 -1.58 -4.52 9.58
CA LEU A 501 -1.27 -5.95 9.54
C LEU A 501 -2.40 -6.77 10.18
N THR A 502 -2.69 -7.94 9.59
CA THR A 502 -3.65 -8.92 10.11
C THR A 502 -2.94 -10.10 10.75
N LEU A 503 -3.65 -10.90 11.56
CA LEU A 503 -3.11 -12.15 12.10
C LEU A 503 -2.69 -13.14 10.99
N GLN A 504 -3.33 -13.09 9.81
CA GLN A 504 -2.94 -13.87 8.65
C GLN A 504 -1.59 -13.39 8.08
N ASP A 505 -1.40 -12.07 7.95
CA ASP A 505 -0.10 -11.49 7.53
C ASP A 505 1.01 -11.92 8.50
N LEU A 506 0.79 -11.79 9.82
CA LEU A 506 1.78 -12.15 10.84
C LEU A 506 2.17 -13.63 10.78
N ARG A 507 1.21 -14.54 10.53
CA ARG A 507 1.48 -15.98 10.37
C ARG A 507 2.32 -16.26 9.12
N ILE A 508 2.02 -15.59 8.00
CA ILE A 508 2.79 -15.73 6.75
C ILE A 508 4.20 -15.18 6.92
N LEU A 509 4.34 -13.99 7.50
CA LEU A 509 5.63 -13.36 7.83
C LEU A 509 6.50 -14.29 8.70
N SER A 510 5.93 -14.86 9.76
CA SER A 510 6.67 -15.70 10.71
C SER A 510 7.34 -16.91 10.04
N SER A 511 6.57 -17.68 9.26
CA SER A 511 7.12 -18.89 8.62
C SER A 511 8.05 -18.56 7.45
N ARG A 512 7.75 -17.50 6.68
CA ARG A 512 8.63 -17.05 5.59
C ARG A 512 9.97 -16.54 6.10
N MET A 513 9.98 -15.68 7.12
CA MET A 513 11.24 -15.16 7.67
C MET A 513 12.04 -16.23 8.40
N ALA A 514 11.39 -17.20 9.07
CA ALA A 514 12.10 -18.36 9.61
C ALA A 514 12.83 -19.15 8.51
N SER A 515 12.18 -19.42 7.38
CA SER A 515 12.81 -20.06 6.22
C SER A 515 13.98 -19.24 5.65
N THR A 516 13.84 -17.91 5.54
CA THR A 516 14.93 -17.03 5.10
C THR A 516 16.11 -17.04 6.08
N LEU A 517 15.86 -16.98 7.39
CA LEU A 517 16.91 -17.01 8.42
C LEU A 517 17.65 -18.35 8.47
N VAL A 518 16.96 -19.49 8.29
CA VAL A 518 17.62 -20.80 8.09
C VAL A 518 18.60 -20.72 6.93
N ASN A 519 18.15 -20.28 5.75
CA ASN A 519 18.98 -20.21 4.55
C ASN A 519 20.19 -19.27 4.72
N MET A 520 20.01 -18.11 5.36
CA MET A 520 21.12 -17.20 5.68
C MET A 520 22.11 -17.81 6.67
N SER A 521 21.63 -18.58 7.65
CA SER A 521 22.46 -19.24 8.67
C SER A 521 23.26 -20.44 8.16
N HIS A 522 22.98 -20.95 6.95
CA HIS A 522 23.72 -22.05 6.32
C HIS A 522 24.96 -21.58 5.53
N GLY A 523 25.44 -20.36 5.81
CA GLY A 523 26.65 -19.78 5.22
C GLY A 523 27.94 -20.52 5.59
N ARG A 524 28.50 -21.23 4.60
CA ARG A 524 29.71 -22.09 4.66
C ARG A 524 29.58 -23.33 5.55
N ILE A 525 29.95 -24.47 4.98
CA ILE A 525 30.23 -25.71 5.73
C ILE A 525 31.38 -25.42 6.70
N LYS A 526 31.11 -25.45 8.02
CA LYS A 526 32.18 -25.39 9.03
C LYS A 526 33.16 -26.55 8.80
N TYR A 527 34.39 -26.23 8.43
CA TYR A 527 35.47 -27.21 8.24
C TYR A 527 35.73 -27.99 9.55
N PRO A 528 36.31 -29.21 9.51
CA PRO A 528 36.51 -30.04 10.71
C PRO A 528 37.18 -29.29 11.87
N TRP A 529 38.28 -28.58 11.59
CA TRP A 529 39.02 -27.77 12.55
C TRP A 529 38.19 -26.67 13.25
N GLN A 530 37.15 -26.13 12.59
CA GLN A 530 36.24 -25.15 13.20
C GLN A 530 35.28 -25.83 14.19
N ARG A 531 34.84 -27.05 13.89
CA ARG A 531 33.99 -27.86 14.78
C ARG A 531 34.77 -28.36 15.99
N GLU A 532 36.04 -28.69 15.80
CA GLU A 532 36.98 -29.07 16.86
C GLU A 532 37.28 -27.90 17.80
N ALA A 533 37.54 -26.70 17.27
CA ALA A 533 37.74 -25.49 18.06
C ALA A 533 36.50 -25.12 18.91
N GLU A 534 35.28 -25.26 18.36
CA GLU A 534 34.04 -25.03 19.11
C GLU A 534 33.83 -26.08 20.22
N ARG A 535 34.14 -27.36 19.95
CA ARG A 535 34.11 -28.42 20.97
C ARG A 535 35.11 -28.16 22.09
N ALA A 536 36.36 -27.84 21.78
CA ALA A 536 37.39 -27.52 22.76
C ALA A 536 36.99 -26.35 23.68
N ARG A 537 36.40 -25.28 23.10
CA ARG A 537 35.87 -24.14 23.87
C ARG A 537 34.68 -24.53 24.76
N ALA A 538 33.77 -25.38 24.29
CA ALA A 538 32.66 -25.88 25.10
C ALA A 538 33.15 -26.74 26.29
N THR A 539 34.16 -27.59 26.09
CA THR A 539 34.79 -28.37 27.16
C THR A 539 35.50 -27.47 28.18
N GLN A 540 36.25 -26.45 27.73
CA GLN A 540 36.88 -25.48 28.63
C GLN A 540 35.86 -24.65 29.44
N ALA A 541 34.73 -24.27 28.83
CA ALA A 541 33.67 -23.55 29.54
C ALA A 541 33.03 -24.39 30.66
N GLN A 542 33.01 -25.72 30.52
CA GLN A 542 32.50 -26.64 31.55
C GLN A 542 33.53 -26.91 32.67
N SER A 543 34.83 -26.82 32.41
CA SER A 543 35.88 -27.11 33.40
C SER A 543 36.20 -25.96 34.38
N VAL A 544 35.56 -24.79 34.24
CA VAL A 544 35.83 -23.60 35.09
C VAL A 544 34.77 -23.41 36.19
N ALA A 545 33.69 -24.21 36.19
CA ALA A 545 32.63 -24.13 37.19
C ALA A 545 32.98 -24.88 38.49
N THR A 546 33.76 -24.25 39.38
CA THR A 546 34.14 -24.80 40.69
C THR A 546 33.49 -24.04 41.86
N PRO A 547 32.55 -24.67 42.60
CA PRO A 547 32.17 -24.24 43.95
C PRO A 547 33.21 -24.64 45.01
N LEU A 548 33.29 -23.86 46.09
CA LEU A 548 34.31 -23.88 47.16
C LEU A 548 34.36 -25.18 48.00
N PRO A 549 35.50 -25.48 48.66
CA PRO A 549 35.63 -26.64 49.55
C PRO A 549 34.81 -26.50 50.84
N ALA A 550 34.41 -27.65 51.41
CA ALA A 550 33.61 -27.71 52.62
C ALA A 550 34.41 -27.43 53.91
N VAL A 551 33.77 -26.80 54.89
CA VAL A 551 34.34 -26.53 56.22
C VAL A 551 34.24 -27.79 57.10
N THR A 552 35.35 -28.20 57.72
CA THR A 552 35.40 -29.33 58.65
C THR A 552 35.09 -28.93 60.10
N PRO A 553 34.33 -29.74 60.87
CA PRO A 553 34.26 -29.63 62.32
C PRO A 553 35.45 -30.34 63.00
N SER A 554 35.80 -29.91 64.21
CA SER A 554 36.91 -30.47 65.00
C SER A 554 36.48 -31.71 65.84
N PRO A 555 37.42 -32.61 66.20
CA PRO A 555 37.07 -33.91 66.79
C PRO A 555 36.89 -33.90 68.32
N LYS A 556 36.11 -34.85 68.84
CA LYS A 556 36.15 -35.26 70.26
C LYS A 556 36.01 -36.78 70.44
N ALA A 557 37.04 -37.33 71.09
CA ALA A 557 37.12 -38.49 71.97
C ALA A 557 36.01 -39.58 72.04
N VAL A 558 36.47 -40.83 71.86
CA VAL A 558 36.27 -42.00 72.77
C VAL A 558 34.83 -42.50 73.01
N ASP A 559 34.51 -43.70 72.49
CA ASP A 559 34.50 -44.94 73.31
C ASP A 559 34.45 -46.23 72.46
N ALA A 560 34.56 -47.41 73.10
CA ALA A 560 34.49 -48.76 72.50
C ALA A 560 34.04 -49.80 73.56
N PRO A 561 33.85 -51.11 73.26
CA PRO A 561 33.74 -51.85 71.98
C PRO A 561 32.44 -52.70 71.88
N SER A 562 32.30 -53.58 70.87
CA SER A 562 32.04 -55.05 71.02
C SER A 562 31.25 -55.75 69.88
N ALA A 563 31.44 -57.07 69.80
CA ALA A 563 30.61 -58.14 69.23
C ALA A 563 30.50 -58.38 67.71
N GLU A 564 30.65 -59.67 67.36
CA GLU A 564 30.45 -60.33 66.05
C GLU A 564 29.07 -61.09 66.03
N PRO A 565 28.86 -62.21 65.29
CA PRO A 565 28.51 -62.29 63.86
C PRO A 565 27.21 -63.09 63.59
N THR A 566 26.75 -63.20 62.33
CA THR A 566 26.15 -64.47 61.81
C THR A 566 26.03 -64.57 60.28
N GLU A 567 25.76 -65.79 59.81
CA GLU A 567 25.68 -66.31 58.43
C GLU A 567 24.30 -66.01 57.75
N SER A 568 23.88 -66.46 56.55
CA SER A 568 24.27 -67.65 55.76
C SER A 568 23.84 -67.67 54.27
N SER A 569 24.68 -68.32 53.46
CA SER A 569 24.48 -69.12 52.21
C SER A 569 23.34 -68.87 51.18
N ARG A 570 23.74 -68.76 49.89
CA ARG A 570 23.55 -69.71 48.74
C ARG A 570 23.94 -69.00 47.42
N LEU A 571 24.86 -69.50 46.58
CA LEU A 571 24.80 -70.64 45.62
C LEU A 571 23.74 -70.44 44.50
N SER A 572 23.99 -70.68 43.20
CA SER A 572 25.11 -71.44 42.56
C SER A 572 25.54 -70.92 41.16
N GLN A 573 26.36 -71.73 40.48
CA GLN A 573 26.98 -71.62 39.15
C GLN A 573 26.50 -72.83 38.27
N SER A 574 26.69 -73.00 36.95
CA SER A 574 27.24 -72.18 35.82
C SER A 574 26.93 -72.88 34.46
N GLU A 575 27.55 -72.43 33.33
CA GLU A 575 27.85 -73.22 32.10
C GLU A 575 26.68 -73.53 31.09
N VAL A 576 26.83 -73.83 29.77
CA VAL A 576 27.88 -73.75 28.70
C VAL A 576 27.24 -74.07 27.30
N ALA A 577 27.78 -73.51 26.18
CA ALA A 577 27.68 -73.93 24.73
C ALA A 577 26.31 -74.21 24.02
N GLU A 578 26.15 -74.25 22.66
CA GLU A 578 26.72 -73.45 21.53
C GLU A 578 25.78 -73.38 20.24
N PRO A 579 25.88 -74.11 19.08
CA PRO A 579 25.23 -73.74 17.78
C PRO A 579 24.35 -74.90 17.17
N PRO A 580 24.06 -75.08 15.82
CA PRO A 580 24.26 -74.27 14.60
C PRO A 580 23.13 -74.22 13.50
N VAL A 581 23.26 -73.27 12.56
CA VAL A 581 22.95 -73.29 11.09
C VAL A 581 21.51 -73.54 10.49
N SER A 582 21.14 -72.61 9.60
CA SER A 582 20.01 -72.42 8.65
C SER A 582 19.28 -73.58 7.91
N ARG A 583 17.96 -73.42 7.59
CA ARG A 583 17.39 -73.09 6.24
C ARG A 583 15.85 -73.33 6.07
N ARG A 584 15.12 -72.30 5.55
CA ARG A 584 13.79 -72.34 4.83
C ARG A 584 12.58 -72.88 5.64
N SER A 585 11.31 -72.53 5.38
CA SER A 585 10.59 -72.13 4.15
C SER A 585 9.54 -71.00 4.37
N ALA A 586 8.72 -70.68 3.34
CA ALA A 586 7.66 -69.64 3.33
C ALA A 586 6.29 -70.22 2.92
N PRO A 587 5.15 -69.52 3.12
CA PRO A 587 4.57 -68.60 2.11
C PRO A 587 4.17 -67.22 2.69
N LYS A 588 4.40 -66.07 2.03
CA LYS A 588 3.69 -65.39 0.89
C LYS A 588 2.47 -64.50 1.31
N PRO A 589 2.13 -63.43 0.55
CA PRO A 589 1.57 -62.20 1.13
C PRO A 589 0.30 -61.66 0.42
N ALA A 590 -0.12 -60.44 0.79
CA ALA A 590 -0.88 -59.54 -0.08
C ALA A 590 -0.50 -58.06 0.20
N ASP A 591 -0.79 -57.08 -0.65
CA ASP A 591 -0.51 -56.89 -2.08
C ASP A 591 -0.76 -55.38 -2.39
N THR A 592 -0.31 -54.85 -3.52
CA THR A 592 -0.43 -53.42 -3.84
C THR A 592 -0.87 -53.16 -5.28
N GLY A 593 -1.82 -52.24 -5.49
CA GLY A 593 -2.20 -51.82 -6.84
C GLY A 593 -3.14 -50.61 -6.91
N SER A 594 -2.62 -49.48 -7.40
CA SER A 594 -3.43 -48.54 -8.17
C SER A 594 -3.32 -48.89 -9.65
N PRO A 595 -4.34 -48.57 -10.46
CA PRO A 595 -4.06 -48.11 -11.81
C PRO A 595 -4.81 -46.82 -12.17
N ALA A 596 -4.36 -46.20 -13.25
CA ALA A 596 -5.06 -45.17 -14.01
C ALA A 596 -4.99 -45.58 -15.51
N PRO A 597 -5.39 -44.73 -16.46
CA PRO A 597 -6.79 -44.46 -16.81
C PRO A 597 -7.08 -44.80 -18.29
N GLU A 598 -8.34 -44.98 -18.71
CA GLU A 598 -8.76 -44.60 -20.08
C GLU A 598 -10.27 -44.53 -20.34
N SER A 599 -10.58 -44.03 -21.54
CA SER A 599 -11.83 -43.79 -22.27
C SER A 599 -13.13 -44.60 -21.98
N GLY A 600 -14.28 -44.04 -22.39
CA GLY A 600 -15.55 -44.78 -22.52
C GLY A 600 -16.79 -43.89 -22.74
N SER A 601 -17.48 -44.06 -23.87
CA SER A 601 -18.64 -43.21 -24.27
C SER A 601 -20.02 -43.76 -23.86
N ARG A 602 -21.03 -42.86 -23.90
CA ARG A 602 -22.48 -43.04 -24.26
C ARG A 602 -23.57 -43.08 -23.17
N LYS A 603 -24.66 -42.36 -23.53
CA LYS A 603 -26.10 -42.54 -23.20
C LYS A 603 -26.54 -42.13 -21.78
N GLN A 604 -27.42 -41.10 -21.68
CA GLN A 604 -28.91 -41.16 -21.67
C GLN A 604 -29.44 -41.69 -20.31
N ASP A 605 -30.39 -41.04 -19.63
CA ASP A 605 -31.64 -40.43 -20.12
C ASP A 605 -32.16 -39.23 -19.29
N ARG A 606 -33.11 -38.49 -19.91
CA ARG A 606 -34.02 -37.45 -19.37
C ARG A 606 -33.42 -36.13 -18.87
#